data_AF-A0A7J7CIQ2-F1
#
_entry.id   AF-A0A7J7CIQ2-F1
#
_cell.length_a   1.000
_cell.length_b   1.000
_cell.length_c   1.000
_cell.angle_alpha   90.00
_cell.angle_beta   90.00
_cell.angle_gamma   90.00
#
_symmetry.space_group_name_H-M   'P 1'
#
loop_
_entity.id
_entity.type
_entity.pdbx_description
1 polymer ?
#
loop_
_entity_poly.entity_id
_entity_poly.type
_entity_poly.pdbx_seq_one_letter_code
_entity_poly.pdbx_strand_id
1 'polypeptide(L)'
;MGMIRVIGCCVLLSLFAEAISIINAEENVEVRVKSVTSIAKTDDNFVCATLDWWPRVDKNLIHRIQDPFFLSQVAKTYSDLSKVIEEFGPWSGAWVGEAGGAYNSGSKDVSHTFANGFWYLDQLGMTATLNHKVYCRQTFIGGNYGLLNTTSFIPNPDYYGALLWHRLMGPSVLSVNHNGSPYLRVYSHCSRNKPGVTLLIINMSNSTSSRISVVNDMNPYTTNMEVSNKGGAKLRGEYHLTPKDGNIQSDVVLLNGTPLMLTRSNDIPRLKPKFMDPTFPILVPPQSFVFATLRDFNAPACA
;
A
#
# COMPACT_ATOMS: atom_id res chain seq x y z
N MET A 1 -58.93 -34.97 -18.61
CA MET A 1 -58.35 -35.23 -17.27
C MET A 1 -57.30 -36.30 -17.42
N GLY A 2 -56.00 -36.09 -17.20
CA GLY A 2 -55.28 -34.92 -16.70
C GLY A 2 -53.77 -35.19 -16.73
N MET A 3 -53.04 -34.08 -16.82
CA MET A 3 -51.64 -33.82 -16.45
C MET A 3 -50.77 -34.99 -15.95
N ILE A 4 -49.78 -35.37 -16.76
CA ILE A 4 -48.42 -35.67 -16.27
C ILE A 4 -47.44 -35.07 -17.29
N ARG A 5 -47.07 -33.81 -17.07
CA ARG A 5 -45.99 -33.11 -17.79
C ARG A 5 -45.09 -32.48 -16.74
N VAL A 6 -43.78 -32.72 -16.90
CA VAL A 6 -42.68 -31.85 -16.42
C VAL A 6 -42.56 -31.67 -14.90
N ILE A 7 -41.99 -32.65 -14.19
CA ILE A 7 -41.45 -32.43 -12.82
C ILE A 7 -39.97 -32.92 -12.70
N GLY A 8 -39.35 -33.36 -13.79
CA GLY A 8 -38.00 -33.96 -13.74
C GLY A 8 -36.81 -33.03 -13.99
N CYS A 9 -37.01 -31.80 -14.46
CA CYS A 9 -35.90 -30.96 -14.96
C CYS A 9 -35.62 -29.68 -14.14
N CYS A 10 -36.51 -29.28 -13.22
CA CYS A 10 -36.31 -28.06 -12.43
C CYS A 10 -35.56 -28.30 -11.09
N VAL A 11 -35.53 -29.53 -10.57
CA VAL A 11 -34.90 -29.80 -9.26
C VAL A 11 -33.38 -30.02 -9.37
N LEU A 12 -32.88 -30.45 -10.54
CA LEU A 12 -31.44 -30.55 -10.80
C LEU A 12 -30.80 -29.21 -11.23
N LEU A 13 -31.61 -28.23 -11.65
CA LEU A 13 -31.17 -26.87 -11.96
C LEU A 13 -31.24 -25.93 -10.74
N SER A 14 -31.99 -26.28 -9.70
CA SER A 14 -32.04 -25.51 -8.44
C SER A 14 -30.95 -25.86 -7.44
N LEU A 15 -30.22 -26.96 -7.63
CA LEU A 15 -29.09 -27.35 -6.76
C LEU A 15 -27.72 -26.82 -7.24
N PHE A 16 -27.67 -26.13 -8.38
CA PHE A 16 -26.45 -25.50 -8.92
C PHE A 16 -26.48 -23.96 -8.87
N ALA A 17 -27.49 -23.37 -8.24
CA ALA A 17 -27.68 -21.91 -8.19
C ALA A 17 -27.53 -21.29 -6.79
N GLU A 18 -27.16 -22.08 -5.77
CA GLU A 18 -26.77 -21.53 -4.46
C GLU A 18 -25.26 -21.65 -4.28
N ALA A 19 -24.62 -20.49 -4.47
CA ALA A 19 -23.39 -20.09 -3.79
C ALA A 19 -22.12 -20.92 -4.08
N ILE A 20 -21.46 -20.62 -5.20
CA ILE A 20 -19.99 -20.45 -5.15
C ILE A 20 -19.74 -19.15 -4.36
N SER A 21 -19.98 -19.20 -3.06
CA SER A 21 -19.30 -18.29 -2.16
C SER A 21 -17.85 -18.77 -2.16
N ILE A 22 -16.98 -18.12 -2.94
CA ILE A 22 -15.55 -18.22 -2.67
C ILE A 22 -15.41 -17.75 -1.22
N ILE A 23 -15.24 -18.69 -0.29
CA ILE A 23 -14.93 -18.36 1.09
C ILE A 23 -13.54 -17.74 1.01
N ASN A 24 -13.48 -16.42 0.92
CA ASN A 24 -12.24 -15.70 1.13
C ASN A 24 -11.79 -16.07 2.54
N ALA A 25 -10.63 -16.69 2.66
CA ALA A 25 -10.07 -17.01 3.96
C ALA A 25 -9.85 -15.71 4.72
N GLU A 26 -10.07 -15.69 6.04
CA GLU A 26 -9.75 -14.52 6.87
C GLU A 26 -8.63 -14.90 7.85
N GLU A 27 -7.57 -14.09 7.91
CA GLU A 27 -6.53 -14.18 8.94
C GLU A 27 -6.65 -13.01 9.92
N ASN A 28 -6.41 -13.27 11.21
CA ASN A 28 -6.28 -12.23 12.22
C ASN A 28 -4.81 -11.91 12.43
N VAL A 29 -4.44 -10.64 12.29
CA VAL A 29 -3.05 -10.21 12.38
C VAL A 29 -2.92 -9.09 13.39
N GLU A 30 -1.93 -9.23 14.27
CA GLU A 30 -1.53 -8.19 15.20
C GLU A 30 -0.30 -7.47 14.63
N VAL A 31 -0.42 -6.15 14.46
CA VAL A 31 0.64 -5.26 13.99
C VAL A 31 1.14 -4.45 15.17
N ARG A 32 2.40 -4.67 15.54
CA ARG A 32 3.13 -3.97 16.60
C ARG A 32 3.93 -2.83 16.00
N VAL A 33 3.56 -1.59 16.31
CA VAL A 33 4.33 -0.39 15.91
C VAL A 33 5.26 -0.01 17.05
N LYS A 34 6.57 -0.01 16.79
CA LYS A 34 7.58 0.48 17.74
C LYS A 34 7.63 2.00 17.67
N SER A 35 7.03 2.64 18.66
CA SER A 35 6.65 4.05 18.59
C SER A 35 7.57 5.00 19.38
N VAL A 36 8.56 4.44 20.09
CA VAL A 36 9.48 5.18 20.97
C VAL A 36 10.59 5.87 20.17
N THR A 37 11.08 5.26 19.09
CA THR A 37 12.18 5.78 18.27
C THR A 37 11.87 5.71 16.79
N SER A 38 12.34 6.71 16.03
CA SER A 38 12.34 6.68 14.57
C SER A 38 13.54 5.87 14.08
N ILE A 39 13.33 4.94 13.15
CA ILE A 39 14.41 4.11 12.58
C ILE A 39 15.08 4.76 11.35
N ALA A 40 14.38 5.70 10.73
CA ALA A 40 14.87 6.46 9.59
C ALA A 40 14.14 7.81 9.51
N LYS A 41 14.67 8.70 8.67
CA LYS A 41 14.03 9.97 8.33
C LYS A 41 14.13 10.21 6.83
N THR A 42 13.00 10.26 6.14
CA THR A 42 12.92 10.60 4.71
C THR A 42 12.88 12.11 4.49
N ASP A 43 13.19 12.56 3.28
CA ASP A 43 13.09 13.97 2.88
C ASP A 43 11.62 14.38 2.67
N ASP A 44 11.32 15.68 2.74
CA ASP A 44 9.99 16.20 2.38
C ASP A 44 9.65 15.93 0.91
N ASN A 45 10.67 15.87 0.05
CA ASN A 45 10.57 15.48 -1.36
C ASN A 45 10.84 13.98 -1.59
N PHE A 46 10.47 13.11 -0.64
CA PHE A 46 10.76 11.68 -0.71
C PHE A 46 10.34 11.02 -2.03
N VAL A 47 9.26 11.47 -2.67
CA VAL A 47 8.85 10.96 -3.99
C VAL A 47 9.17 12.00 -5.05
N CYS A 48 10.11 11.68 -5.94
CA CYS A 48 10.35 12.39 -7.19
C CYS A 48 9.96 11.50 -8.37
N ALA A 49 9.97 12.06 -9.59
CA ALA A 49 9.73 11.27 -10.78
C ALA A 49 10.55 11.79 -11.98
N THR A 50 11.02 10.86 -12.81
CA THR A 50 11.94 11.07 -13.94
C THR A 50 11.19 10.98 -15.29
N LEU A 51 11.85 11.12 -16.45
CA LEU A 51 11.25 11.12 -17.81
C LEU A 51 11.97 10.09 -18.71
N ASP A 52 11.26 9.33 -19.57
CA ASP A 52 11.85 8.22 -20.38
C ASP A 52 11.19 7.96 -21.76
N TRP A 53 11.91 7.24 -22.64
CA TRP A 53 11.54 6.81 -24.00
C TRP A 53 12.29 5.55 -24.56
N TRP A 54 11.94 4.27 -24.27
CA TRP A 54 12.51 3.09 -25.02
C TRP A 54 11.78 1.73 -24.83
N PRO A 55 11.58 0.83 -25.81
CA PRO A 55 10.72 -0.37 -25.62
C PRO A 55 11.41 -1.75 -25.41
N ARG A 56 10.92 -2.59 -24.47
CA ARG A 56 10.66 -4.07 -24.55
C ARG A 56 10.32 -4.72 -23.18
N VAL A 57 9.58 -5.84 -23.17
CA VAL A 57 8.80 -6.31 -22.01
C VAL A 57 9.16 -7.73 -21.51
N ASP A 58 9.25 -7.90 -20.19
CA ASP A 58 9.22 -9.20 -19.48
C ASP A 58 7.77 -9.69 -19.32
N LYS A 59 7.48 -10.90 -19.83
CA LYS A 59 6.13 -11.50 -19.81
C LYS A 59 5.70 -12.00 -18.41
N ASN A 60 6.65 -12.24 -17.50
CA ASN A 60 6.38 -12.81 -16.18
C ASN A 60 6.31 -11.75 -15.07
N LEU A 61 6.34 -10.47 -15.42
CA LEU A 61 6.37 -9.37 -14.44
C LEU A 61 5.20 -9.43 -13.46
N ILE A 62 4.00 -9.75 -13.95
CA ILE A 62 2.77 -9.77 -13.13
C ILE A 62 2.87 -10.73 -11.93
N HIS A 63 3.55 -11.87 -12.11
CA HIS A 63 3.72 -12.85 -11.03
C HIS A 63 4.81 -12.42 -10.05
N ARG A 64 5.90 -11.84 -10.56
CA ARG A 64 7.04 -11.40 -9.73
C ARG A 64 6.67 -10.26 -8.78
N ILE A 65 5.89 -9.28 -9.25
CA ILE A 65 5.52 -8.12 -8.41
C ILE A 65 4.48 -8.45 -7.33
N GLN A 66 3.89 -9.65 -7.36
CA GLN A 66 3.00 -10.17 -6.32
C GLN A 66 3.71 -11.18 -5.39
N ASP A 67 4.99 -11.48 -5.62
CA ASP A 67 5.78 -12.39 -4.80
C ASP A 67 6.62 -11.58 -3.79
N PRO A 68 6.29 -11.64 -2.48
CA PRO A 68 7.03 -10.90 -1.46
C PRO A 68 8.50 -11.34 -1.36
N PHE A 69 8.84 -12.58 -1.73
CA PHE A 69 10.23 -13.06 -1.71
C PHE A 69 11.02 -12.45 -2.86
N PHE A 70 10.41 -12.30 -4.04
CA PHE A 70 11.01 -11.57 -5.15
C PHE A 70 11.23 -10.10 -4.78
N LEU A 71 10.20 -9.41 -4.26
CA LEU A 71 10.31 -8.00 -3.88
C LEU A 71 11.40 -7.75 -2.84
N SER A 72 11.63 -8.70 -1.92
CA SER A 72 12.62 -8.56 -0.84
C SER A 72 14.08 -8.68 -1.29
N GLN A 73 14.36 -9.17 -2.51
CA GLN A 73 15.74 -9.38 -2.98
C GLN A 73 16.53 -8.06 -3.07
N VAL A 74 15.86 -6.95 -3.41
CA VAL A 74 16.49 -5.62 -3.54
C VAL A 74 16.89 -5.00 -2.20
N ALA A 75 16.36 -5.50 -1.07
CA ALA A 75 16.68 -4.99 0.26
C ALA A 75 18.18 -5.04 0.55
N LYS A 76 18.87 -6.06 0.04
CA LYS A 76 20.33 -6.18 0.18
C LYS A 76 21.06 -5.01 -0.47
N THR A 77 20.68 -4.62 -1.68
CA THR A 77 21.27 -3.48 -2.39
C THR A 77 21.13 -2.18 -1.58
N TYR A 78 19.94 -1.93 -1.04
CA TYR A 78 19.69 -0.76 -0.19
C TYR A 78 20.50 -0.81 1.12
N SER A 79 20.58 -1.98 1.77
CA SER A 79 21.37 -2.16 2.98
C SER A 79 22.87 -1.96 2.73
N ASP A 80 23.39 -2.51 1.63
CA ASP A 80 24.80 -2.42 1.29
C ASP A 80 25.19 -0.96 0.95
N LEU A 81 24.34 -0.20 0.25
CA LEU A 81 24.56 1.23 0.03
C LEU A 81 24.57 2.03 1.35
N SER A 82 23.65 1.71 2.26
CA SER A 82 23.59 2.37 3.56
C SER A 82 24.87 2.15 4.37
N LYS A 83 25.40 0.92 4.37
CA LYS A 83 26.68 0.58 5.02
C LYS A 83 27.86 1.32 4.39
N VAL A 84 27.91 1.39 3.05
CA VAL A 84 28.96 2.14 2.34
C VAL A 84 28.94 3.62 2.73
N ILE A 85 27.76 4.23 2.85
CA ILE A 85 27.62 5.62 3.30
C ILE A 85 28.09 5.76 4.76
N GLU A 86 27.68 4.87 5.65
CA GLU A 86 28.10 4.89 7.06
C GLU A 86 29.63 4.79 7.20
N GLU A 87 30.28 3.96 6.39
CA GLU A 87 31.73 3.71 6.46
C GLU A 87 32.56 4.81 5.78
N PHE A 88 32.16 5.24 4.58
CA PHE A 88 33.00 6.08 3.71
C PHE A 88 32.52 7.51 3.54
N GLY A 89 31.29 7.84 3.91
CA GLY A 89 30.72 9.18 3.70
C GLY A 89 29.50 9.50 4.54
N PRO A 90 29.57 9.46 5.88
CA PRO A 90 28.41 9.57 6.78
C PRO A 90 27.69 10.92 6.73
N TRP A 91 28.27 11.93 6.06
CA TRP A 91 27.64 13.21 5.75
C TRP A 91 26.68 13.16 4.55
N SER A 92 26.61 12.04 3.83
CA SER A 92 25.79 11.87 2.62
C SER A 92 24.48 11.15 2.93
N GLY A 93 23.46 11.36 2.09
CA GLY A 93 22.18 10.64 2.16
C GLY A 93 21.97 9.74 0.95
N ALA A 94 21.48 8.52 1.15
CA ALA A 94 21.16 7.60 0.06
C ALA A 94 19.91 8.06 -0.70
N TRP A 95 20.01 8.23 -2.01
CA TRP A 95 18.88 8.54 -2.89
C TRP A 95 18.72 7.42 -3.92
N VAL A 96 17.50 6.95 -4.13
CA VAL A 96 17.16 6.17 -5.32
C VAL A 96 16.90 7.19 -6.43
N GLY A 97 17.92 7.45 -7.27
CA GLY A 97 17.87 8.47 -8.31
C GLY A 97 16.99 8.13 -9.52
N GLU A 98 16.72 6.84 -9.73
CA GLU A 98 15.80 6.32 -10.76
C GLU A 98 15.36 4.91 -10.37
N ALA A 99 14.06 4.64 -10.38
CA ALA A 99 13.53 3.30 -10.22
C ALA A 99 12.19 3.09 -10.93
N GLY A 100 12.07 1.97 -11.64
CA GLY A 100 10.85 1.48 -12.28
C GLY A 100 10.67 -0.01 -12.04
N GLY A 101 9.43 -0.50 -12.05
CA GLY A 101 9.12 -1.91 -11.73
C GLY A 101 9.67 -2.91 -12.75
N ALA A 102 9.94 -2.43 -13.96
CA ALA A 102 10.69 -3.13 -14.97
C ALA A 102 11.44 -2.12 -15.84
N TYR A 103 12.66 -2.48 -16.25
CA TYR A 103 13.47 -1.71 -17.20
C TYR A 103 12.81 -1.70 -18.60
N ASN A 104 13.39 -0.95 -19.56
CA ASN A 104 12.91 -0.85 -20.95
C ASN A 104 11.44 -0.35 -21.09
N SER A 105 11.13 0.78 -20.47
CA SER A 105 9.78 1.38 -20.39
C SER A 105 8.72 0.57 -19.65
N GLY A 106 9.09 -0.47 -18.92
CA GLY A 106 8.14 -1.29 -18.19
C GLY A 106 7.25 -2.14 -19.09
N SER A 107 6.44 -3.00 -18.47
CA SER A 107 5.55 -3.92 -19.18
C SER A 107 4.28 -3.23 -19.66
N LYS A 108 3.96 -3.41 -20.94
CA LYS A 108 2.75 -2.87 -21.57
C LYS A 108 1.45 -3.37 -20.94
N ASP A 109 1.45 -4.53 -20.28
CA ASP A 109 0.23 -5.16 -19.74
C ASP A 109 0.16 -5.10 -18.20
N VAL A 110 1.18 -4.51 -17.56
CA VAL A 110 1.32 -4.54 -16.09
C VAL A 110 1.67 -3.18 -15.51
N SER A 111 2.67 -2.47 -16.06
CA SER A 111 3.30 -1.34 -15.38
C SER A 111 2.42 -0.09 -15.24
N HIS A 112 1.34 0.00 -16.01
CA HIS A 112 0.35 1.08 -15.94
C HIS A 112 -0.92 0.69 -15.16
N THR A 113 -0.97 -0.52 -14.61
CA THR A 113 -2.17 -1.11 -13.98
C THR A 113 -2.05 -1.12 -12.46
N PHE A 114 -3.15 -1.44 -11.77
CA PHE A 114 -3.21 -1.54 -10.31
C PHE A 114 -2.15 -2.50 -9.73
N ALA A 115 -1.83 -3.58 -10.45
CA ALA A 115 -0.86 -4.57 -10.02
C ALA A 115 0.55 -3.98 -9.82
N ASN A 116 0.93 -2.95 -10.57
CA ASN A 116 2.24 -2.31 -10.39
C ASN A 116 2.39 -1.65 -9.02
N GLY A 117 1.28 -1.31 -8.37
CA GLY A 117 1.24 -0.75 -7.03
C GLY A 117 1.82 -1.69 -5.96
N PHE A 118 1.74 -3.02 -6.15
CA PHE A 118 2.35 -3.99 -5.23
C PHE A 118 3.85 -3.85 -5.17
N TRP A 119 4.50 -3.63 -6.32
CA TRP A 119 5.91 -3.28 -6.35
C TRP A 119 6.12 -1.86 -5.85
N TYR A 120 5.42 -0.87 -6.41
CA TYR A 120 5.77 0.53 -6.19
C TYR A 120 5.61 0.99 -4.74
N LEU A 121 4.46 0.72 -4.12
CA LEU A 121 4.20 1.10 -2.73
C LEU A 121 5.10 0.31 -1.77
N ASP A 122 5.42 -0.94 -2.09
CA ASP A 122 6.37 -1.74 -1.33
C ASP A 122 7.79 -1.17 -1.37
N GLN A 123 8.25 -0.73 -2.55
CA GLN A 123 9.56 -0.11 -2.68
C GLN A 123 9.66 1.22 -1.93
N LEU A 124 8.60 2.05 -1.93
CA LEU A 124 8.55 3.26 -1.11
C LEU A 124 8.69 2.93 0.38
N GLY A 125 7.94 1.93 0.85
CA GLY A 125 8.02 1.43 2.23
C GLY A 125 9.41 0.91 2.60
N MET A 126 9.94 -0.03 1.81
CA MET A 126 11.21 -0.68 2.07
C MET A 126 12.38 0.31 2.08
N THR A 127 12.47 1.18 1.06
CA THR A 127 13.56 2.17 0.98
C THR A 127 13.54 3.15 2.14
N ALA A 128 12.34 3.58 2.58
CA ALA A 128 12.18 4.40 3.76
C ALA A 128 12.71 3.70 5.02
N THR A 129 12.38 2.42 5.23
CA THR A 129 12.90 1.64 6.38
C THR A 129 14.40 1.42 6.37
N LEU A 130 15.02 1.44 5.17
CA LEU A 130 16.46 1.34 4.96
C LEU A 130 17.11 2.73 4.80
N ASN A 131 16.50 3.75 5.41
CA ASN A 131 17.07 5.10 5.57
C ASN A 131 17.45 5.84 4.27
N HIS A 132 16.83 5.48 3.14
CA HIS A 132 16.94 6.27 1.92
C HIS A 132 16.11 7.55 2.05
N LYS A 133 16.66 8.67 1.59
CA LYS A 133 16.10 10.00 1.78
C LYS A 133 15.12 10.39 0.69
N VAL A 134 15.33 9.88 -0.52
CA VAL A 134 14.57 10.22 -1.72
C VAL A 134 14.42 9.00 -2.62
N TYR A 135 13.27 8.90 -3.29
CA TYR A 135 12.90 7.86 -4.23
C TYR A 135 12.33 8.48 -5.51
N CYS A 136 13.09 8.43 -6.61
CA CYS A 136 12.68 8.93 -7.91
C CYS A 136 12.06 7.82 -8.76
N ARG A 137 10.75 7.93 -8.99
CA ARG A 137 9.97 7.05 -9.85
C ARG A 137 10.21 7.36 -11.32
N GLN A 138 10.77 6.39 -12.04
CA GLN A 138 10.71 6.32 -13.50
C GLN A 138 9.30 5.86 -13.89
N THR A 139 8.42 6.72 -14.42
CA THR A 139 8.53 8.15 -14.75
C THR A 139 7.30 8.91 -14.28
N PHE A 140 7.34 10.24 -14.32
CA PHE A 140 6.11 11.04 -14.22
C PHE A 140 5.22 10.82 -15.45
N ILE A 141 5.84 10.87 -16.63
CA ILE A 141 5.21 10.64 -17.93
C ILE A 141 6.21 9.98 -18.89
N GLY A 142 5.73 9.12 -19.78
CA GLY A 142 6.54 8.35 -20.72
C GLY A 142 6.73 6.89 -20.29
N GLY A 143 6.85 5.99 -21.26
CA GLY A 143 6.86 4.54 -21.00
C GLY A 143 5.55 3.98 -20.44
N ASN A 144 5.51 2.67 -20.18
CA ASN A 144 4.35 1.98 -19.61
C ASN A 144 4.27 2.11 -18.09
N TYR A 145 5.35 2.45 -17.39
CA TYR A 145 5.34 2.69 -15.94
C TYR A 145 4.98 4.13 -15.57
N GLY A 146 4.65 5.00 -16.54
CA GLY A 146 4.42 6.41 -16.28
C GLY A 146 3.30 6.63 -15.26
N LEU A 147 3.46 7.58 -14.34
CA LEU A 147 2.40 7.94 -13.41
C LEU A 147 1.19 8.56 -14.14
N LEU A 148 1.43 9.21 -15.27
CA LEU A 148 0.40 9.68 -16.20
C LEU A 148 0.44 8.89 -17.50
N ASN A 149 -0.74 8.64 -18.06
CA ASN A 149 -0.87 8.15 -19.42
C ASN A 149 -0.29 9.18 -20.41
N THR A 150 0.62 8.74 -21.28
CA THR A 150 1.38 9.63 -22.18
C THR A 150 0.51 10.39 -23.18
N THR A 151 -0.66 9.87 -23.54
CA THR A 151 -1.54 10.49 -24.55
C THR A 151 -2.67 11.27 -23.90
N SER A 152 -3.34 10.71 -22.89
CA SER A 152 -4.52 11.32 -22.28
C SER A 152 -4.19 12.21 -21.08
N PHE A 153 -2.97 12.13 -20.54
CA PHE A 153 -2.55 12.75 -19.27
C PHE A 153 -3.39 12.31 -18.06
N ILE A 154 -4.21 11.28 -18.21
CA ILE A 154 -5.00 10.72 -17.10
C ILE A 154 -4.04 9.96 -16.18
N PRO A 155 -4.12 10.16 -14.85
CA PRO A 155 -3.29 9.43 -13.90
C PRO A 155 -3.55 7.93 -13.91
N ASN A 156 -2.48 7.15 -13.99
CA ASN A 156 -2.51 5.70 -13.79
C ASN A 156 -2.64 5.36 -12.28
N PRO A 157 -3.01 4.13 -11.91
CA PRO A 157 -3.24 3.73 -10.51
C PRO A 157 -2.12 4.11 -9.53
N ASP A 158 -0.86 3.94 -9.93
CA ASP A 158 0.32 4.27 -9.11
C ASP A 158 0.37 5.74 -8.67
N TYR A 159 -0.17 6.66 -9.49
CA TYR A 159 -0.22 8.08 -9.13
C TYR A 159 -1.03 8.29 -7.85
N TYR A 160 -2.16 7.61 -7.71
CA TYR A 160 -3.03 7.77 -6.54
C TYR A 160 -2.41 7.15 -5.28
N GLY A 161 -1.69 6.04 -5.43
CA GLY A 161 -0.88 5.45 -4.36
C GLY A 161 0.22 6.41 -3.88
N ALA A 162 1.02 6.96 -4.80
CA ALA A 162 2.04 7.96 -4.48
C ALA A 162 1.45 9.25 -3.88
N LEU A 163 0.30 9.70 -4.36
CA LEU A 163 -0.37 10.89 -3.84
C LEU A 163 -0.86 10.68 -2.41
N LEU A 164 -1.40 9.51 -2.08
CA LEU A 164 -1.76 9.16 -0.70
C LEU A 164 -0.52 9.04 0.19
N TRP A 165 0.54 8.38 -0.28
CA TRP A 165 1.82 8.34 0.40
C TRP A 165 2.31 9.76 0.73
N HIS A 166 2.41 10.62 -0.28
CA HIS A 166 2.85 12.01 -0.11
C HIS A 166 1.97 12.80 0.87
N ARG A 167 0.65 12.59 0.86
CA ARG A 167 -0.28 13.34 1.73
C ARG A 167 -0.35 12.82 3.17
N LEU A 168 -0.06 11.54 3.41
CA LEU A 168 -0.35 10.86 4.68
C LEU A 168 0.91 10.41 5.42
N MET A 169 1.93 9.91 4.71
CA MET A 169 3.16 9.39 5.31
C MET A 169 4.13 10.54 5.59
N GLY A 170 4.42 10.79 6.86
CA GLY A 170 5.38 11.81 7.30
C GLY A 170 6.83 11.35 7.15
N PRO A 171 7.81 12.23 7.44
CA PRO A 171 9.23 11.94 7.21
C PRO A 171 9.82 10.94 8.21
N SER A 172 9.29 10.87 9.44
CA SER A 172 9.80 9.95 10.48
C SER A 172 9.25 8.55 10.29
N VAL A 173 10.14 7.57 10.10
CA VAL A 173 9.81 6.16 9.83
C VAL A 173 9.83 5.37 11.13
N LEU A 174 8.78 4.58 11.37
CA LEU A 174 8.66 3.73 12.55
C LEU A 174 8.84 2.25 12.17
N SER A 175 9.48 1.49 13.05
CA SER A 175 9.60 0.04 12.87
C SER A 175 8.28 -0.66 13.17
N VAL A 176 7.97 -1.68 12.38
CA VAL A 176 6.76 -2.50 12.53
C VAL A 176 7.15 -3.97 12.57
N ASN A 177 6.48 -4.74 13.44
CA ASN A 177 6.50 -6.20 13.45
C ASN A 177 5.07 -6.72 13.37
N HIS A 178 4.84 -7.85 12.70
CA HIS A 178 3.53 -8.52 12.70
C HIS A 178 3.66 -10.04 12.67
N ASN A 179 2.60 -10.73 13.08
CA ASN A 179 2.51 -12.20 13.07
C ASN A 179 1.75 -12.77 11.85
N GLY A 180 1.36 -11.93 10.90
CA GLY A 180 0.64 -12.33 9.69
C GLY A 180 1.50 -13.00 8.62
N SER A 181 0.86 -13.44 7.54
CA SER A 181 1.49 -14.04 6.37
C SER A 181 2.59 -13.16 5.74
N PRO A 182 3.63 -13.73 5.10
CA PRO A 182 4.62 -12.97 4.32
C PRO A 182 4.05 -12.16 3.16
N TYR A 183 2.83 -12.51 2.71
CA TYR A 183 2.09 -11.76 1.67
C TYR A 183 1.42 -10.50 2.19
N LEU A 184 1.37 -10.31 3.51
CA LEU A 184 0.97 -9.07 4.15
C LEU A 184 2.22 -8.27 4.47
N ARG A 185 2.29 -7.02 4.02
CA ARG A 185 3.41 -6.12 4.30
C ARG A 185 2.89 -4.82 4.90
N VAL A 186 3.57 -4.35 5.95
CA VAL A 186 3.12 -3.19 6.72
C VAL A 186 4.29 -2.24 6.94
N TYR A 187 4.07 -0.98 6.62
CA TYR A 187 5.00 0.12 6.85
C TYR A 187 4.32 1.19 7.69
N SER A 188 5.05 1.82 8.61
CA SER A 188 4.50 2.84 9.51
C SER A 188 5.39 4.07 9.55
N HIS A 189 4.77 5.23 9.48
CA HIS A 189 5.42 6.53 9.63
C HIS A 189 4.65 7.35 10.65
N CYS A 190 5.30 8.36 11.23
CA CYS A 190 4.55 9.44 11.84
C CYS A 190 3.62 10.08 10.80
N SER A 191 2.41 10.47 11.20
CA SER A 191 1.44 11.05 10.27
C SER A 191 1.92 12.39 9.75
N ARG A 192 1.71 12.63 8.45
CA ARG A 192 2.04 13.94 7.86
C ARG A 192 1.04 15.00 8.33
N ASN A 193 1.56 16.15 8.76
CA ASN A 193 0.79 17.35 9.15
C ASN A 193 -0.22 17.15 10.31
N LYS A 194 -0.19 16.01 11.01
CA LYS A 194 -1.12 15.66 12.09
C LYS A 194 -0.41 14.79 13.13
N PRO A 195 -0.81 14.84 14.40
CA PRO A 195 -0.31 13.93 15.42
C PRO A 195 -0.76 12.48 15.14
N GLY A 196 0.02 11.53 15.65
CA GLY A 196 -0.24 10.10 15.54
C GLY A 196 0.53 9.42 14.41
N VAL A 197 0.11 8.21 14.03
CA VAL A 197 0.83 7.35 13.06
C VAL A 197 -0.03 7.05 11.84
N THR A 198 0.63 6.87 10.70
CA THR A 198 0.01 6.41 9.46
C THR A 198 0.65 5.09 9.05
N LEU A 199 -0.17 4.09 8.78
CA LEU A 199 0.26 2.82 8.22
C LEU A 199 -0.08 2.73 6.73
N LEU A 200 0.83 2.13 5.96
CA LEU A 200 0.56 1.53 4.67
C LEU A 200 0.51 0.01 4.88
N ILE A 201 -0.59 -0.63 4.50
CA ILE A 201 -0.78 -2.07 4.57
C ILE A 201 -1.02 -2.59 3.15
N ILE A 202 -0.23 -3.57 2.73
CA ILE A 202 -0.28 -4.18 1.40
C ILE A 202 -0.62 -5.65 1.58
N ASN A 203 -1.75 -6.09 1.03
CA ASN A 203 -2.11 -7.51 1.01
C ASN A 203 -1.96 -8.06 -0.40
N MET A 204 -0.97 -8.92 -0.59
CA MET A 204 -0.68 -9.63 -1.85
C MET A 204 -1.29 -11.03 -1.92
N SER A 205 -2.03 -11.46 -0.88
CA SER A 205 -2.76 -12.73 -0.96
C SER A 205 -3.83 -12.65 -2.04
N ASN A 206 -4.02 -13.74 -2.78
CA ASN A 206 -5.01 -13.85 -3.85
C ASN A 206 -6.43 -14.14 -3.35
N SER A 207 -6.58 -14.65 -2.13
CA SER A 207 -7.86 -15.14 -1.60
C SER A 207 -8.06 -14.90 -0.11
N THR A 208 -7.01 -14.47 0.62
CA THR A 208 -7.08 -14.24 2.07
C THR A 208 -7.23 -12.76 2.37
N SER A 209 -8.27 -12.40 3.13
CA SER A 209 -8.40 -11.07 3.75
C SER A 209 -7.70 -11.07 5.10
N SER A 210 -7.07 -9.95 5.46
CA SER A 210 -6.41 -9.79 6.76
C SER A 210 -7.18 -8.83 7.66
N ARG A 211 -7.44 -9.23 8.90
CA ARG A 211 -8.06 -8.41 9.94
C ARG A 211 -6.97 -7.89 10.86
N ILE A 212 -6.64 -6.62 10.74
CA ILE A 212 -5.48 -6.03 11.40
C ILE A 212 -5.89 -5.35 12.71
N SER A 213 -5.30 -5.80 13.81
CA SER A 213 -5.31 -5.09 15.09
C SER A 213 -3.97 -4.39 15.28
N VAL A 214 -3.99 -3.07 15.48
CA VAL A 214 -2.76 -2.28 15.65
C VAL A 214 -2.52 -2.04 17.13
N VAL A 215 -1.36 -2.45 17.61
CA VAL A 215 -0.95 -2.28 18.99
C VAL A 215 0.34 -1.48 19.08
N ASN A 216 0.47 -0.72 20.16
CA ASN A 216 1.65 0.06 20.44
C ASN A 216 2.66 -0.78 21.22
N ASP A 217 3.86 -0.94 20.66
CA ASP A 217 4.97 -1.62 21.32
C ASP A 217 5.85 -0.57 22.02
N MET A 218 5.46 -0.22 23.25
CA MET A 218 6.26 0.63 24.14
C MET A 218 7.27 -0.25 24.87
N ASN A 219 8.56 0.04 24.70
CA ASN A 219 9.65 -0.71 25.31
C ASN A 219 9.43 -0.78 26.85
N PRO A 220 9.53 -1.95 27.52
CA PRO A 220 9.18 -2.14 28.94
C PRO A 220 9.96 -1.26 29.94
N TYR A 221 11.04 -0.61 29.50
CA TYR A 221 11.82 0.34 30.31
C TYR A 221 11.21 1.74 30.44
N THR A 222 10.09 2.02 29.77
CA THR A 222 9.36 3.28 29.91
C THR A 222 8.20 3.12 30.90
N THR A 223 8.52 2.91 32.18
CA THR A 223 7.54 2.88 33.25
C THR A 223 7.09 4.29 33.64
N ASN A 224 5.77 4.45 33.67
CA ASN A 224 4.99 5.48 34.39
C ASN A 224 4.78 6.85 33.73
N MET A 225 4.37 6.88 32.45
CA MET A 225 3.42 7.93 32.03
C MET A 225 2.01 7.35 32.09
N GLU A 226 1.28 7.73 33.14
CA GLU A 226 -0.16 7.54 33.22
C GLU A 226 -0.80 8.20 31.99
N VAL A 227 -1.26 7.38 31.04
CA VAL A 227 -2.07 7.85 29.93
C VAL A 227 -3.40 8.29 30.53
N SER A 228 -3.51 9.59 30.76
CA SER A 228 -4.78 10.26 30.96
C SER A 228 -5.64 10.02 29.71
N ASN A 229 -6.49 9.00 29.73
CA ASN A 229 -7.61 8.85 28.79
C ASN A 229 -8.62 9.98 29.03
N LYS A 230 -8.24 11.21 28.68
CA LYS A 230 -9.10 12.39 28.70
C LYS A 230 -9.33 12.86 27.28
N GLY A 231 -9.99 12.02 26.51
CA GLY A 231 -10.45 12.31 25.15
C GLY A 231 -10.98 11.03 24.53
N GLY A 232 -12.25 11.01 24.13
CA GLY A 232 -12.79 9.86 23.40
C GLY A 232 -11.91 9.57 22.18
N ALA A 233 -11.61 8.30 21.94
CA ALA A 233 -10.68 7.90 20.89
C ALA A 233 -11.12 8.49 19.53
N LYS A 234 -10.26 9.30 18.91
CA LYS A 234 -10.55 9.89 17.60
C LYS A 234 -10.71 8.79 16.57
N LEU A 235 -11.67 9.01 15.67
CA LEU A 235 -11.93 8.11 14.55
C LEU A 235 -10.65 7.93 13.70
N ARG A 236 -10.39 6.66 13.38
CA ARG A 236 -9.33 6.24 12.45
C ARG A 236 -9.78 6.54 11.03
N GLY A 237 -8.94 7.21 10.24
CA GLY A 237 -9.23 7.46 8.82
C GLY A 237 -8.59 6.40 7.94
N GLU A 238 -9.38 5.68 7.15
CA GLU A 238 -8.93 4.61 6.27
C GLU A 238 -9.13 4.95 4.78
N TYR A 239 -8.15 4.62 3.97
CA TYR A 239 -8.13 4.81 2.52
C TYR A 239 -7.85 3.46 1.86
N HIS A 240 -8.93 2.78 1.46
CA HIS A 240 -8.86 1.47 0.81
C HIS A 240 -8.73 1.65 -0.68
N LEU A 241 -7.60 1.23 -1.24
CA LEU A 241 -7.37 1.17 -2.68
C LEU A 241 -7.61 -0.26 -3.17
N THR A 242 -8.57 -0.41 -4.08
CA THR A 242 -8.91 -1.71 -4.69
C THR A 242 -8.97 -1.58 -6.21
N PRO A 243 -8.65 -2.65 -6.96
CA PRO A 243 -8.82 -2.64 -8.40
C PRO A 243 -10.30 -2.67 -8.78
N LYS A 244 -10.65 -2.09 -9.92
CA LYS A 244 -12.01 -2.18 -10.45
C LYS A 244 -12.37 -3.64 -10.75
N ASP A 245 -13.55 -4.03 -10.27
CA ASP A 245 -14.12 -5.38 -10.46
C ASP A 245 -13.22 -6.52 -9.96
N GLY A 246 -12.29 -6.22 -9.04
CA GLY A 246 -11.29 -7.20 -8.56
C GLY A 246 -10.15 -7.49 -9.55
N ASN A 247 -10.11 -6.81 -10.70
CA ASN A 247 -9.10 -7.06 -11.73
C ASN A 247 -7.82 -6.24 -11.48
N ILE A 248 -6.78 -6.89 -10.95
CA ILE A 248 -5.48 -6.25 -10.69
C ILE A 248 -4.80 -5.66 -11.94
N GLN A 249 -5.18 -6.09 -13.15
CA GLN A 249 -4.69 -5.50 -14.40
C GLN A 249 -5.54 -4.30 -14.87
N SER A 250 -6.49 -3.82 -14.06
CA SER A 250 -7.23 -2.61 -14.36
C SER A 250 -6.36 -1.35 -14.21
N ASP A 251 -6.55 -0.39 -15.10
CA ASP A 251 -6.06 0.99 -15.01
C ASP A 251 -6.95 1.89 -14.12
N VAL A 252 -8.06 1.36 -13.61
CA VAL A 252 -8.97 2.06 -12.69
C VAL A 252 -8.78 1.56 -11.27
N VAL A 253 -8.41 2.49 -10.39
CA VAL A 253 -8.35 2.27 -8.94
C VAL A 253 -9.57 2.89 -8.26
N LEU A 254 -10.11 2.20 -7.27
CA LEU A 254 -11.20 2.68 -6.42
C LEU A 254 -10.62 3.12 -5.09
N LEU A 255 -11.07 4.26 -4.58
CA LEU A 255 -10.88 4.66 -3.20
C LEU A 255 -12.17 4.42 -2.42
N ASN A 256 -12.11 3.56 -1.41
CA ASN A 256 -13.25 3.23 -0.56
C ASN A 256 -14.49 2.81 -1.39
N GLY A 257 -14.27 2.05 -2.47
CA GLY A 257 -15.32 1.59 -3.39
C GLY A 257 -15.78 2.61 -4.44
N THR A 258 -15.19 3.82 -4.49
CA THR A 258 -15.51 4.82 -5.52
C THR A 258 -14.35 4.95 -6.51
N PRO A 259 -14.56 4.81 -7.84
CA PRO A 259 -13.52 5.00 -8.84
C PRO A 259 -12.86 6.39 -8.75
N LEU A 260 -11.53 6.41 -8.73
CA LEU A 260 -10.77 7.66 -8.81
C LEU A 260 -10.64 8.07 -10.26
N MET A 261 -11.38 9.12 -10.63
CA MET A 261 -11.35 9.73 -11.95
C MET A 261 -11.18 11.22 -11.80
N LEU A 262 -10.57 11.85 -12.82
CA LEU A 262 -10.51 13.31 -12.89
C LEU A 262 -11.92 13.89 -12.85
N THR A 263 -12.04 15.07 -12.24
CA THR A 263 -13.29 15.82 -12.28
C THR A 263 -13.58 16.32 -13.69
N ARG A 264 -14.77 16.89 -13.92
CA ARG A 264 -15.11 17.52 -15.22
C ARG A 264 -14.17 18.66 -15.61
N SER A 265 -13.47 19.26 -14.65
CA SER A 265 -12.47 20.30 -14.85
C SER A 265 -11.04 19.75 -15.01
N ASN A 266 -10.88 18.42 -15.14
CA ASN A 266 -9.60 17.71 -15.17
C ASN A 266 -8.78 17.79 -13.86
N ASP A 267 -9.39 18.19 -12.75
CA ASP A 267 -8.73 18.19 -11.44
C ASP A 267 -8.68 16.80 -10.80
N ILE A 268 -7.66 16.56 -9.97
CA ILE A 268 -7.59 15.38 -9.10
C ILE A 268 -8.75 15.39 -8.08
N PRO A 269 -9.55 14.32 -7.96
CA PRO A 269 -10.66 14.28 -7.02
C PRO A 269 -10.17 14.34 -5.57
N ARG A 270 -11.04 14.81 -4.67
CA ARG A 270 -10.73 14.80 -3.23
C ARG A 270 -10.65 13.37 -2.73
N LEU A 271 -9.49 13.00 -2.18
CA LEU A 271 -9.27 11.69 -1.55
C LEU A 271 -9.80 11.72 -0.11
N LYS A 272 -11.04 11.28 0.09
CA LYS A 272 -11.69 11.29 1.41
C LYS A 272 -11.49 9.94 2.13
N PRO A 273 -11.11 9.95 3.42
CA PRO A 273 -11.06 8.73 4.21
C PRO A 273 -12.47 8.22 4.53
N LYS A 274 -12.57 6.92 4.78
CA LYS A 274 -13.65 6.32 5.57
C LYS A 274 -13.25 6.42 7.04
N PHE A 275 -14.09 7.03 7.86
CA PHE A 275 -13.85 7.10 9.31
C PHE A 275 -14.39 5.85 10.00
N MET A 276 -13.55 5.22 10.81
CA MET A 276 -13.83 3.98 11.51
C MET A 276 -13.53 4.14 12.99
N ASP A 277 -14.28 3.40 13.83
CA ASP A 277 -13.97 3.32 15.26
C ASP A 277 -12.64 2.57 15.45
N PRO A 278 -11.69 3.12 16.23
CA PRO A 278 -10.37 2.53 16.41
C PRO A 278 -10.39 1.14 17.08
N THR A 279 -11.48 0.76 17.75
CA THR A 279 -11.65 -0.56 18.40
C THR A 279 -11.92 -1.68 17.40
N PHE A 280 -12.43 -1.38 16.21
CA PHE A 280 -12.61 -2.38 15.15
C PHE A 280 -11.29 -2.66 14.41
N PRO A 281 -11.04 -3.89 13.97
CA PRO A 281 -9.88 -4.20 13.15
C PRO A 281 -9.97 -3.49 11.80
N ILE A 282 -8.81 -3.19 11.20
CA ILE A 282 -8.73 -2.73 9.81
C ILE A 282 -8.89 -3.97 8.93
N LEU A 283 -9.90 -3.99 8.07
CA LEU A 283 -10.12 -5.10 7.13
C LEU A 283 -9.34 -4.82 5.85
N VAL A 284 -8.44 -5.73 5.46
CA VAL A 284 -7.61 -5.58 4.26
C VAL A 284 -7.94 -6.71 3.29
N PRO A 285 -8.76 -6.46 2.26
CA PRO A 285 -9.12 -7.47 1.27
C PRO A 285 -7.91 -8.07 0.54
N PRO A 286 -8.06 -9.24 -0.12
CA PRO A 286 -7.02 -9.80 -0.98
C PRO A 286 -6.65 -8.80 -2.08
N GLN A 287 -5.39 -8.81 -2.52
CA GLN A 287 -4.88 -7.98 -3.60
C GLN A 287 -5.28 -6.49 -3.48
N SER A 288 -5.01 -5.89 -2.33
CA SER A 288 -5.41 -4.50 -2.04
C SER A 288 -4.38 -3.73 -1.22
N PHE A 289 -4.56 -2.40 -1.15
CA PHE A 289 -3.76 -1.50 -0.32
C PHE A 289 -4.65 -0.71 0.63
N VAL A 290 -4.19 -0.49 1.85
CA VAL A 290 -4.88 0.36 2.83
C VAL A 290 -3.90 1.34 3.45
N PHE A 291 -4.22 2.64 3.37
CA PHE A 291 -3.60 3.64 4.25
C PHE A 291 -4.51 3.88 5.45
N ALA A 292 -3.97 3.80 6.66
CA ALA A 292 -4.72 4.00 7.90
C ALA A 292 -4.06 5.07 8.77
N THR A 293 -4.81 6.11 9.12
CA THR A 293 -4.35 7.24 9.96
C THR A 293 -4.91 7.13 11.37
N LEU A 294 -4.04 6.94 12.36
CA LEU A 294 -4.40 6.76 13.77
C LEU A 294 -3.94 7.99 14.57
N ARG A 295 -4.87 8.90 14.84
CA ARG A 295 -4.56 10.25 15.38
C ARG A 295 -4.23 10.29 16.87
N ASP A 296 -4.79 9.38 17.65
CA ASP A 296 -4.54 9.28 19.09
C ASP A 296 -3.64 8.09 19.44
N PHE A 297 -2.80 7.68 18.48
CA PHE A 297 -1.80 6.65 18.73
C PHE A 297 -0.66 7.26 19.54
N ASN A 298 -0.41 6.72 20.73
CA ASN A 298 0.65 7.20 21.61
C ASN A 298 2.03 6.86 21.05
N ALA A 299 2.58 7.72 20.19
CA ALA A 299 3.90 7.55 19.61
C ALA A 299 4.82 8.70 20.00
N PRO A 300 5.66 8.55 21.04
CA PRO A 300 6.62 9.57 21.46
C PRO A 300 7.54 10.06 20.33
N ALA A 301 7.92 9.18 19.39
CA ALA A 301 8.72 9.57 18.22
C ALA A 301 8.00 10.52 17.23
N CYS A 302 6.69 10.71 17.39
CA CYS A 302 5.83 11.52 16.53
C CYS A 302 5.27 12.77 17.24
N ALA A 303 5.76 13.07 18.45
CA ALA A 303 5.38 14.24 19.23
C ALA A 303 6.15 15.50 18.80
#